data_AF-A0A919E4Z0-F1
#
_entry.id   AF-A0A919E4Z0-F1
#
_cell.length_a   1.000
_cell.length_b   1.000
_cell.length_c   1.000
_cell.angle_alpha   90.00
_cell.angle_beta   90.00
_cell.angle_gamma   90.00
#
_symmetry.space_group_name_H-M   'P 1'
#
loop_
_entity.id
_entity.type
_entity.pdbx_description
1 polymer ?
#
loop_
_entity_poly.entity_id
_entity_poly.type
_entity_poly.pdbx_seq_one_letter_code
_entity_poly.pdbx_strand_id
1 'polypeptide(L)'
;MRVRPDVADRIYALVRHVQFGEVASYGMIASLLPGVTARMVGTAMSGAPQDVPWQRIINSGGKISDRDGADRQRLRLEEEGVSFSPSGRISWKQHGWAGPSDDWLASVGLEIPEYLAITQAWPGRR
;
A
#
# COMPACT_ATOMS: atom_id res chain seq x y z
N MET A 1 5.03 -6.42 -18.47
CA MET A 1 3.57 -6.56 -18.24
C MET A 1 3.01 -5.16 -18.03
N ARG A 2 2.00 -4.74 -18.79
CA ARG A 2 1.28 -3.48 -18.53
C ARG A 2 -0.01 -3.81 -17.78
N VAL A 3 -0.31 -3.07 -16.72
CA VAL A 3 -1.61 -3.13 -16.04
C VAL A 3 -2.61 -2.37 -16.93
N ARG A 4 -3.82 -2.89 -17.10
CA ARG A 4 -4.86 -2.17 -17.88
C ARG A 4 -5.20 -0.85 -17.16
N PRO A 5 -5.50 0.24 -17.90
CA PRO A 5 -5.76 1.54 -17.29
C PRO A 5 -6.86 1.52 -16.22
N ASP A 6 -7.97 0.81 -16.48
CA ASP A 6 -9.10 0.65 -15.54
C ASP A 6 -8.68 0.05 -14.19
N VAL A 7 -7.71 -0.88 -14.22
CA VAL A 7 -7.18 -1.51 -13.01
C VAL A 7 -6.18 -0.59 -12.30
N ALA A 8 -5.34 0.11 -13.06
CA ALA A 8 -4.39 1.07 -12.50
C ALA A 8 -5.11 2.21 -11.78
N ASP A 9 -6.18 2.76 -12.37
CA ASP A 9 -6.95 3.85 -11.77
C ASP A 9 -7.59 3.45 -10.44
N ARG A 10 -8.13 2.23 -10.35
CA ARG A 10 -8.65 1.66 -9.09
C ARG A 10 -7.57 1.52 -8.03
N ILE A 11 -6.38 1.05 -8.41
CA ILE A 11 -5.22 0.96 -7.51
C ILE A 11 -4.81 2.36 -7.03
N TYR A 12 -4.72 3.33 -7.92
CA TYR A 12 -4.34 4.70 -7.59
C TYR A 12 -5.38 5.37 -6.68
N ALA A 13 -6.66 5.18 -6.95
CA ALA A 13 -7.74 5.67 -6.11
C ALA A 13 -7.56 5.18 -4.66
N LEU A 14 -7.34 3.87 -4.48
CA LEU A 14 -7.11 3.28 -3.16
C LEU A 14 -5.80 3.77 -2.49
N VAL A 15 -4.69 3.82 -3.23
CA VAL A 15 -3.39 4.21 -2.68
C VAL A 15 -3.38 5.66 -2.17
N ARG A 16 -4.21 6.55 -2.74
CA ARG A 16 -4.37 7.92 -2.23
C ARG A 16 -4.95 7.99 -0.81
N HIS A 17 -5.56 6.92 -0.31
CA HIS A 17 -6.05 6.86 1.08
C HIS A 17 -4.99 6.47 2.11
N VAL A 18 -3.80 6.02 1.69
CA VAL A 18 -2.69 5.76 2.62
C VAL A 18 -2.15 7.10 3.09
N GLN A 19 -2.32 7.46 4.35
CA GLN A 19 -2.01 8.81 4.83
C GLN A 19 -0.51 9.03 5.01
N PHE A 20 -0.14 10.30 5.22
CA PHE A 20 1.23 10.69 5.53
C PHE A 20 1.75 9.95 6.77
N GLY A 21 2.93 9.33 6.66
CA GLY A 21 3.54 8.55 7.74
C GLY A 21 3.01 7.12 7.90
N GLU A 22 2.03 6.74 7.07
CA GLU A 22 1.48 5.38 7.00
C GLU A 22 2.03 4.62 5.78
N VAL A 23 2.01 3.29 5.90
CA VAL A 23 2.60 2.38 4.95
C VAL A 23 1.67 1.18 4.77
N ALA A 24 1.46 0.77 3.52
CA ALA A 24 0.72 -0.42 3.17
C ALA A 24 1.60 -1.41 2.39
N SER A 25 1.23 -2.69 2.39
CA SER A 25 1.89 -3.67 1.53
C SER A 25 1.21 -3.82 0.18
N TYR A 26 1.96 -4.22 -0.86
CA TYR A 26 1.38 -4.57 -2.16
C TYR A 26 0.24 -5.60 -2.05
N GLY A 27 0.39 -6.58 -1.14
CA GLY A 27 -0.62 -7.61 -0.90
C GLY A 27 -1.89 -7.04 -0.27
N MET A 28 -1.76 -6.11 0.68
CA MET A 28 -2.90 -5.44 1.31
C MET A 28 -3.71 -4.63 0.30
N ILE A 29 -3.04 -3.82 -0.54
CA ILE A 29 -3.72 -3.07 -1.60
C ILE A 29 -4.43 -4.01 -2.58
N ALA A 30 -3.77 -5.11 -2.96
CA ALA A 30 -4.35 -6.10 -3.86
C ALA A 30 -5.58 -6.80 -3.27
N SER A 31 -5.54 -7.17 -1.98
CA SER A 31 -6.66 -7.85 -1.32
C SER A 31 -7.92 -6.99 -1.20
N LEU A 32 -7.78 -5.66 -1.28
CA LEU A 32 -8.89 -4.72 -1.22
C LEU A 32 -9.52 -4.45 -2.60
N LEU A 33 -9.01 -5.07 -3.67
CA LEU A 33 -9.48 -4.83 -5.03
C LEU A 33 -9.74 -6.16 -5.76
N PRO A 34 -10.99 -6.45 -6.15
CA PRO A 34 -11.32 -7.65 -6.91
C PRO A 34 -10.47 -7.80 -8.18
N GLY A 35 -9.88 -8.99 -8.35
CA GLY A 35 -9.06 -9.35 -9.52
C GLY A 35 -7.67 -8.72 -9.57
N VAL A 36 -7.23 -8.02 -8.50
CA VAL A 36 -5.91 -7.38 -8.44
C VAL A 36 -4.93 -8.27 -7.69
N THR A 37 -3.71 -8.37 -8.22
CA THR A 37 -2.61 -9.09 -7.57
C THR A 37 -1.55 -8.11 -7.06
N ALA A 38 -0.75 -8.51 -6.06
CA ALA A 38 0.36 -7.70 -5.56
C ALA A 38 1.34 -7.28 -6.68
N ARG A 39 1.54 -8.14 -7.69
CA ARG A 39 2.37 -7.83 -8.86
C ARG A 39 1.77 -6.73 -9.73
N MET A 40 0.45 -6.69 -9.88
CA MET A 40 -0.25 -5.61 -10.59
C MET A 40 -0.11 -4.29 -9.82
N VAL A 41 -0.23 -4.30 -8.49
CA VAL A 41 0.02 -3.10 -7.66
C VAL A 41 1.45 -2.61 -7.84
N GLY A 42 2.44 -3.50 -7.76
CA GLY A 42 3.84 -3.14 -7.99
C GLY A 42 4.09 -2.53 -9.37
N THR A 43 3.48 -3.11 -10.41
CA THR A 43 3.56 -2.59 -11.78
C THR A 43 2.90 -1.21 -11.92
N ALA A 44 1.76 -0.97 -11.25
CA ALA A 44 1.11 0.33 -11.24
C ALA A 44 1.96 1.39 -10.51
N MET A 45 2.58 1.05 -9.37
CA MET A 45 3.43 1.97 -8.61
C MET A 45 4.65 2.44 -9.41
N SER A 46 5.21 1.61 -10.31
CA SER A 46 6.31 2.02 -11.19
C SER A 46 5.93 3.09 -12.21
N GLY A 47 4.65 3.22 -12.56
CA GLY A 47 4.12 4.20 -13.52
C GLY A 47 3.15 5.18 -12.88
N ALA A 48 3.22 5.36 -11.57
CA ALA A 48 2.26 6.15 -10.82
C ALA A 48 2.34 7.65 -11.17
N PRO A 49 1.19 8.34 -11.35
CA PRO A 49 1.13 9.79 -11.42
C PRO A 49 1.73 10.47 -10.18
N GLN A 50 2.10 11.75 -10.31
CA GLN A 50 2.80 12.51 -9.26
C GLN A 50 2.00 12.63 -7.94
N ASP A 51 0.67 12.66 -8.03
CA ASP A 51 -0.23 12.81 -6.88
C ASP A 51 -0.53 11.48 -6.17
N VAL A 52 -0.06 10.35 -6.70
CA VAL A 52 -0.20 9.04 -6.05
C VAL A 52 1.00 8.81 -5.12
N PRO A 53 0.78 8.57 -3.81
CA PRO A 53 1.85 8.40 -2.82
C PRO A 53 2.49 7.00 -2.90
N TRP A 54 3.09 6.67 -4.05
CA TRP A 54 3.66 5.36 -4.36
C TRP A 54 4.72 4.90 -3.36
N GLN A 55 5.44 5.84 -2.72
CA GLN A 55 6.49 5.53 -1.74
C GLN A 55 5.94 4.79 -0.53
N ARG A 56 4.65 4.95 -0.21
CA ARG A 56 3.98 4.32 0.94
C ARG A 56 3.66 2.84 0.73
N ILE A 57 3.92 2.30 -0.46
CA ILE A 57 3.64 0.89 -0.77
C ILE A 57 4.93 0.08 -0.82
N ILE A 58 5.06 -0.87 0.10
CA ILE A 58 6.26 -1.71 0.27
C ILE A 58 5.92 -3.21 0.29
N ASN A 59 6.93 -4.08 0.47
CA ASN A 59 6.66 -5.51 0.56
C ASN A 59 6.06 -5.90 1.92
N SER A 60 5.42 -7.07 2.00
CA SER A 60 4.79 -7.58 3.23
C SER A 60 5.78 -7.82 4.38
N GLY A 61 7.08 -7.93 4.08
CA GLY A 61 8.15 -8.00 5.06
C GLY A 61 8.49 -6.65 5.70
N GLY A 62 7.74 -5.59 5.43
CA GLY A 62 8.02 -4.27 6.00
C GLY A 62 9.33 -3.66 5.48
N LYS A 63 9.85 -4.15 4.34
CA LYS A 63 11.05 -3.62 3.68
C LYS A 63 10.67 -2.94 2.38
N ILE A 64 11.45 -1.94 2.00
CA ILE A 64 11.47 -1.46 0.62
C ILE A 64 12.02 -2.59 -0.25
N SER A 65 11.36 -2.88 -1.37
CA SER A 65 11.87 -3.90 -2.29
C SER A 65 13.13 -3.41 -2.98
N ASP A 66 14.08 -4.31 -3.19
CA ASP A 66 15.34 -4.01 -3.86
C ASP A 66 15.12 -3.73 -5.36
N ARG A 67 15.30 -2.47 -5.76
CA ARG A 67 15.09 -1.95 -7.13
C ARG A 67 15.66 -0.54 -7.26
N ASP A 68 15.80 -0.09 -8.50
CA ASP A 68 16.10 1.31 -8.81
C ASP A 68 15.10 2.26 -8.12
N GLY A 69 15.64 3.24 -7.40
CA GLY A 69 14.84 4.20 -6.62
C GLY A 69 14.50 3.78 -5.20
N ALA A 70 15.01 2.64 -4.69
CA ALA A 70 14.82 2.22 -3.30
C ALA A 70 15.30 3.29 -2.29
N ASP A 71 16.46 3.91 -2.53
CA ASP A 71 16.96 4.99 -1.67
C ASP A 71 16.05 6.22 -1.67
N ARG A 72 15.55 6.62 -2.85
CA ARG A 72 14.58 7.71 -2.98
C ARG A 72 13.27 7.40 -2.24
N GLN A 73 12.81 6.14 -2.33
CA GLN A 73 11.63 5.71 -1.59
C GLN A 73 11.86 5.79 -0.09
N ARG A 74 13.05 5.36 0.38
CA ARG A 74 13.43 5.42 1.78
C ARG A 74 13.45 6.85 2.30
N LEU A 75 14.15 7.75 1.61
CA LEU A 75 14.24 9.16 2.00
C LEU A 75 12.85 9.79 2.14
N ARG A 76 11.96 9.56 1.17
CA ARG A 76 10.58 10.08 1.24
C ARG A 76 9.81 9.52 2.42
N LEU A 77 9.96 8.24 2.74
CA LEU A 77 9.31 7.65 3.91
C LEU A 77 9.88 8.23 5.21
N GLU A 78 11.19 8.41 5.30
CA GLU A 78 11.85 9.02 6.46
C GLU A 78 11.43 10.50 6.64
N GLU A 79 11.26 11.26 5.54
CA GLU A 79 10.67 12.62 5.55
C GLU A 79 9.23 12.62 6.07
N GLU A 80 8.50 11.52 5.88
CA GLU A 80 7.16 11.31 6.45
C GLU A 80 7.18 10.82 7.91
N GLY A 81 8.36 10.67 8.52
CA GLY A 81 8.53 10.18 9.88
C GLY A 81 8.50 8.66 10.02
N VAL A 82 8.57 7.91 8.91
CA VAL A 82 8.64 6.45 8.95
C VAL A 82 10.03 6.00 9.36
N SER A 83 10.10 5.23 10.44
CA SER A 83 11.35 4.72 10.98
C SER A 83 11.66 3.31 10.49
N PHE A 84 12.96 3.02 10.27
CA PHE A 84 13.45 1.71 9.88
C PHE A 84 14.37 1.15 10.96
N SER A 85 14.15 -0.11 11.34
CA SER A 85 15.09 -0.88 12.16
C SER A 85 16.46 -1.03 11.48
N PRO A 86 17.52 -1.44 12.22
CA PRO A 86 18.82 -1.75 11.63
C PRO A 86 18.77 -2.80 10.50
N SER A 87 17.76 -3.68 10.50
CA SER A 87 17.52 -4.68 9.46
C SER A 87 16.79 -4.14 8.21
N GLY A 88 16.50 -2.84 8.18
CA GLY A 88 15.78 -2.15 7.09
C GLY A 88 14.28 -2.39 7.08
N ARG A 89 13.68 -2.80 8.21
CA ARG A 89 12.23 -3.06 8.34
C ARG A 89 11.54 -1.95 9.11
N ILE A 90 10.34 -1.57 8.68
CA ILE A 90 9.44 -0.73 9.46
C ILE A 90 8.72 -1.54 10.55
N SER A 91 8.17 -0.84 11.54
CA SER A 91 7.19 -1.41 12.47
C SER A 91 5.78 -1.23 11.91
N TRP A 92 5.11 -2.31 11.51
CA TRP A 92 3.72 -2.27 11.05
C TRP A 92 2.74 -1.80 12.14
N LYS A 93 3.06 -2.02 13.41
CA LYS A 93 2.25 -1.49 14.52
C LYS A 93 2.27 0.05 14.57
N GLN A 94 3.39 0.66 14.19
CA GLN A 94 3.58 2.11 14.28
C GLN A 94 3.19 2.83 12.99
N HIS A 95 3.54 2.25 11.84
CA HIS A 95 3.38 2.89 10.53
C HIS A 95 2.41 2.13 9.62
N GLY A 96 1.84 1.01 10.04
CA GLY A 96 0.93 0.23 9.21
C GLY A 96 -0.39 0.96 9.00
N TRP A 97 -0.76 1.14 7.74
CA TRP A 97 -2.04 1.71 7.37
C TRP A 97 -3.19 0.86 7.89
N ALA A 98 -4.16 1.49 8.54
CA ALA A 98 -5.35 0.79 9.03
C ALA A 98 -6.28 0.35 7.90
N GLY A 99 -6.13 0.96 6.72
CA GLY A 99 -6.97 0.80 5.52
C GLY A 99 -7.88 2.01 5.29
N PRO A 100 -8.70 2.01 4.23
CA PRO A 100 -9.47 3.17 3.80
C PRO A 100 -10.63 3.49 4.77
N SER A 101 -11.19 4.69 4.65
CA SER A 101 -12.34 5.11 5.45
C SER A 101 -13.60 4.32 5.10
N ASP A 102 -14.54 4.26 6.04
CA ASP A 102 -15.85 3.60 5.86
C ASP A 102 -16.62 4.18 4.67
N ASP A 103 -16.56 5.50 4.46
CA ASP A 103 -17.17 6.17 3.31
C ASP A 103 -16.61 5.67 1.96
N TRP A 104 -15.30 5.42 1.91
CA TRP A 104 -14.68 4.89 0.71
C TRP A 104 -15.10 3.44 0.47
N LEU A 105 -15.12 2.62 1.51
CA LEU A 105 -15.59 1.23 1.45
C LEU A 105 -17.02 1.15 0.90
N ALA A 106 -17.91 2.00 1.40
CA ALA A 106 -19.28 2.12 0.90
C ALA A 106 -19.33 2.54 -0.58
N SER A 107 -18.48 3.48 -1.00
CA SER A 107 -18.43 3.96 -2.39
C SER A 107 -18.02 2.90 -3.41
N VAL A 108 -17.25 1.90 -2.99
CA VAL A 108 -16.79 0.79 -3.84
C VAL A 108 -17.60 -0.50 -3.65
N GLY A 109 -18.64 -0.47 -2.82
CA GLY A 109 -19.51 -1.61 -2.54
C GLY A 109 -18.83 -2.74 -1.76
N LEU A 110 -17.80 -2.43 -0.95
CA LEU A 110 -17.19 -3.39 -0.04
C LEU A 110 -17.85 -3.28 1.33
N GLU A 111 -18.48 -4.36 1.79
CA GLU A 111 -19.12 -4.45 3.10
C GLU A 111 -18.06 -4.55 4.22
N ILE A 112 -18.27 -3.85 5.34
CA ILE A 112 -17.33 -3.76 6.49
C ILE A 112 -16.90 -5.13 7.05
N PRO A 113 -17.77 -6.17 7.15
CA PRO A 113 -17.35 -7.49 7.63
C PRO A 113 -16.31 -8.18 6.74
N GLU A 114 -16.41 -8.05 5.41
CA GLU A 114 -15.44 -8.61 4.47
C GLU A 114 -14.10 -7.88 4.57
N TYR A 115 -14.15 -6.56 4.77
CA TYR A 115 -12.98 -5.72 4.98
C TYR A 115 -12.23 -6.02 6.27
N LEU A 116 -12.93 -6.17 7.41
CA LEU A 116 -12.31 -6.53 8.68
C LEU A 116 -11.67 -7.92 8.61
N ALA A 117 -12.30 -8.88 7.92
CA ALA A 117 -11.69 -10.19 7.68
C ALA A 117 -10.37 -10.07 6.90
N ILE A 118 -10.33 -9.24 5.85
CA ILE A 118 -9.12 -9.03 5.03
C ILE A 118 -8.01 -8.33 5.83
N THR A 119 -8.34 -7.28 6.57
CA THR A 119 -7.36 -6.47 7.31
C THR A 119 -6.88 -7.13 8.61
N GLN A 120 -7.72 -7.91 9.30
CA GLN A 120 -7.31 -8.69 10.47
C GLN A 120 -6.57 -9.99 10.10
N ALA A 121 -6.87 -10.59 8.94
CA ALA A 121 -6.13 -11.74 8.43
C ALA A 121 -4.75 -11.38 7.87
N TRP A 122 -4.47 -10.09 7.62
CA TRP A 122 -3.17 -9.67 7.10
C TRP A 122 -2.06 -9.89 8.14
N PRO A 123 -1.08 -10.78 7.84
CA PRO A 123 -0.05 -11.18 8.81
C PRO A 123 0.91 -10.06 9.20
N GLY A 124 0.90 -8.92 8.49
CA GLY A 124 1.68 -7.73 8.84
C GLY A 124 1.21 -7.02 10.11
N ARG A 125 -0.02 -7.27 10.61
CA ARG A 125 -0.51 -6.69 11.87
C ARG A 125 -0.06 -7.42 13.15
N ARG A 126 0.59 -8.59 13.04
CA ARG A 126 1.07 -9.36 14.21
C ARG A 126 2.47 -8.95 14.63
#